data_AF-A0A3D2VLF1-F1
#
_entry.id   AF-A0A3D2VLF1-F1
#
_cell.length_a   1.000
_cell.length_b   1.000
_cell.length_c   1.000
_cell.angle_alpha   90.00
_cell.angle_beta   90.00
_cell.angle_gamma   90.00
#
_symmetry.space_group_name_H-M   'P 1'
#
loop_
_entity.id
_entity.type
_entity.pdbx_description
1 polymer ?
#
loop_
_entity_poly.entity_id
_entity_poly.type
_entity_poly.pdbx_seq_one_letter_code
_entity_poly.pdbx_strand_id
1 'polypeptide(L)'
;MIVIQRENPARPEEIVGSVPEIAPDEVDGVVRGAHSAFLKWSALSLAERCAQLTAAADGITDEIFDQVADLLAREVGKPLPDARGEAVYSMSFLRFNIEQAPAVLAEHSVEDSAGKLVRYRAPFGVVAAITPWNAPIILSMLKVAPALVAGNAIVVKPSPQAPLAVTALLEKLASTLPYGLVQVIHGGPEAGEALVTHPLVRKVAFTGGDVVARHIGRAAAEVITPTVMELGGNDAALFLEDADLDEAAFDRIALATFMMGGQVCMASKRLYVPRRRYQEFVDGFVAACERVVVVGDPMTPGVT
;
A
#
# COMPACT_ATOMS: atom_id res chain seq x y z
N MET A 1 -15.25 -22.38 9.80
CA MET A 1 -14.50 -21.41 8.97
C MET A 1 -13.66 -20.60 9.94
N ILE A 2 -12.34 -20.64 9.80
CA ILE A 2 -11.44 -19.82 10.62
C ILE A 2 -11.59 -18.37 10.15
N VAL A 3 -11.64 -17.43 11.08
CA VAL A 3 -11.81 -16.00 10.78
C VAL A 3 -10.77 -15.18 11.51
N ILE A 4 -10.32 -14.10 10.88
CA ILE A 4 -9.49 -13.09 11.53
C ILE A 4 -10.44 -11.99 12.01
N GLN A 5 -10.57 -11.84 13.32
CA GLN A 5 -11.35 -10.76 13.94
C GLN A 5 -10.47 -9.55 14.21
N ARG A 6 -11.05 -8.36 14.07
CA ARG A 6 -10.40 -7.09 14.41
C ARG A 6 -11.20 -6.35 15.47
N GLU A 7 -10.57 -6.14 16.61
CA GLU A 7 -11.03 -5.25 17.66
C GLU A 7 -10.63 -3.80 17.38
N ASN A 8 -11.38 -2.85 17.92
CA ASN A 8 -11.07 -1.43 17.84
C ASN A 8 -9.95 -1.10 18.86
N PRO A 9 -8.78 -0.59 18.42
CA PRO A 9 -7.68 -0.35 19.35
C PRO A 9 -7.96 0.80 20.34
N ALA A 10 -8.89 1.71 20.03
CA ALA A 10 -9.33 2.74 20.96
C ALA A 10 -10.43 2.25 21.92
N ARG A 11 -11.13 1.15 21.57
CA ARG A 11 -12.23 0.56 22.33
C ARG A 11 -12.17 -0.97 22.23
N PRO A 12 -11.29 -1.65 22.98
CA PRO A 12 -11.00 -3.07 22.74
C PRO A 12 -12.19 -4.03 22.89
N GLU A 13 -13.27 -3.61 23.56
CA GLU A 13 -14.52 -4.40 23.65
C GLU A 13 -15.34 -4.38 22.35
N GLU A 14 -15.09 -3.44 21.43
CA GLU A 14 -15.76 -3.33 20.14
C GLU A 14 -15.05 -4.20 19.10
N ILE A 15 -15.74 -5.22 18.58
CA ILE A 15 -15.31 -5.93 17.38
C ILE A 15 -15.78 -5.15 16.14
N VAL A 16 -14.81 -4.63 15.39
CA VAL A 16 -15.03 -3.84 14.17
C VAL A 16 -15.57 -4.73 13.05
N GLY A 17 -15.02 -5.94 12.92
CA GLY A 17 -15.42 -6.90 11.90
C GLY A 17 -14.52 -8.13 11.83
N SER A 18 -14.75 -8.96 10.82
CA SER A 18 -13.96 -10.17 10.58
C SER A 18 -13.88 -10.53 9.10
N VAL A 19 -12.79 -11.19 8.71
CA VAL A 19 -12.61 -11.76 7.37
C VAL A 19 -12.39 -13.28 7.44
N PRO A 20 -12.80 -14.05 6.42
CA PRO A 20 -12.49 -15.46 6.35
C PRO A 20 -10.99 -15.67 6.15
N GLU A 21 -10.41 -16.62 6.88
CA GLU A 21 -9.03 -17.04 6.70
C GLU A 21 -8.96 -18.22 5.71
N ILE A 22 -8.06 -18.11 4.74
CA ILE A 22 -7.80 -19.12 3.72
C ILE A 22 -6.72 -20.09 4.18
N ALA A 23 -6.92 -21.38 3.96
CA ALA A 23 -5.91 -22.38 4.20
C ALA A 23 -4.81 -22.33 3.10
N PRO A 24 -3.57 -22.74 3.39
CA PRO A 24 -2.47 -22.67 2.41
C PRO A 24 -2.74 -23.45 1.10
N ASP A 25 -3.48 -24.55 1.17
CA ASP A 25 -3.85 -25.38 0.02
C ASP A 25 -4.92 -24.74 -0.88
N GLU A 26 -5.74 -23.84 -0.35
CA GLU A 26 -6.74 -23.10 -1.12
C GLU A 26 -6.12 -21.95 -1.95
N VAL A 27 -4.88 -21.56 -1.67
CA VAL A 27 -4.16 -20.50 -2.40
C VAL A 27 -3.97 -20.85 -3.88
N ASP A 28 -3.75 -22.12 -4.24
CA ASP A 28 -3.59 -22.56 -5.63
C ASP A 28 -4.82 -22.18 -6.49
N GLY A 29 -6.03 -22.38 -5.95
CA GLY A 29 -7.27 -22.03 -6.63
C GLY A 29 -7.37 -20.54 -6.95
N VAL A 30 -7.02 -19.69 -5.96
CA VAL A 30 -7.01 -18.23 -6.13
C VAL A 30 -5.99 -17.80 -7.19
N VAL A 31 -4.76 -18.34 -7.13
CA VAL A 31 -3.70 -17.97 -8.06
C VAL A 31 -4.02 -18.46 -9.49
N ARG A 32 -4.61 -19.64 -9.66
CA ARG A 32 -5.09 -20.11 -10.98
C ARG A 32 -6.21 -19.23 -11.55
N GLY A 33 -7.12 -18.78 -10.70
CA GLY A 33 -8.15 -17.80 -11.06
C GLY A 33 -7.52 -16.50 -11.55
N ALA A 34 -6.56 -15.96 -10.79
CA ALA A 34 -5.82 -14.76 -11.17
C ALA A 34 -5.02 -14.93 -12.46
N HIS A 35 -4.40 -16.09 -12.67
CA HIS A 35 -3.69 -16.39 -13.91
C HIS A 35 -4.64 -16.42 -15.12
N SER A 36 -5.82 -17.01 -14.96
CA SER A 36 -6.84 -17.04 -16.02
C SER A 36 -7.34 -15.64 -16.38
N ALA A 37 -7.50 -14.76 -15.38
CA ALA A 37 -7.82 -13.35 -15.59
C ALA A 37 -6.68 -12.60 -16.29
N PHE A 38 -5.43 -12.84 -15.88
CA PHE A 38 -4.23 -12.27 -16.48
C PHE A 38 -4.13 -12.55 -17.99
N LEU A 39 -4.42 -13.78 -18.44
CA LEU A 39 -4.35 -14.14 -19.86
C LEU A 39 -5.29 -13.29 -20.72
N LYS A 40 -6.47 -12.94 -20.19
CA LYS A 40 -7.43 -12.07 -20.87
C LYS A 40 -7.04 -10.59 -20.76
N TRP A 41 -6.60 -10.17 -19.58
CA TRP A 41 -6.25 -8.78 -19.29
C TRP A 41 -5.01 -8.30 -20.04
N SER A 42 -3.98 -9.14 -20.13
CA SER A 42 -2.74 -8.82 -20.85
C SER A 42 -2.92 -8.75 -22.38
N ALA A 43 -3.98 -9.38 -22.91
CA ALA A 43 -4.32 -9.32 -24.34
C ALA A 43 -5.00 -8.00 -24.75
N LEU A 44 -5.53 -7.23 -23.80
CA LEU A 44 -6.07 -5.90 -24.06
C LEU A 44 -4.95 -4.94 -24.45
N SER A 45 -5.26 -3.97 -25.30
CA SER A 45 -4.38 -2.82 -25.53
C SER A 45 -4.21 -2.00 -24.25
N LEU A 46 -3.14 -1.20 -24.17
CA LEU A 46 -2.94 -0.29 -23.04
C LEU A 46 -4.11 0.68 -22.88
N ALA A 47 -4.66 1.19 -23.98
CA ALA A 47 -5.79 2.10 -23.97
C ALA A 47 -7.06 1.45 -23.36
N GLU A 48 -7.37 0.21 -23.73
CA GLU A 48 -8.50 -0.53 -23.18
C GLU A 48 -8.33 -0.81 -21.68
N ARG A 49 -7.12 -1.20 -21.25
CA ARG A 49 -6.83 -1.37 -19.81
C ARG A 49 -7.01 -0.07 -19.04
N CYS A 50 -6.42 1.02 -19.52
CA CYS A 50 -6.54 2.34 -18.90
C CYS A 50 -8.00 2.80 -18.84
N ALA A 51 -8.79 2.60 -19.90
CA ALA A 51 -10.21 2.97 -19.91
C ALA A 51 -11.02 2.21 -18.87
N GLN A 52 -10.81 0.89 -18.74
CA GLN A 52 -11.50 0.08 -17.72
C GLN A 52 -11.08 0.47 -16.29
N LEU A 53 -9.79 0.75 -16.07
CA LEU A 53 -9.30 1.20 -14.77
C LEU A 53 -9.81 2.59 -14.40
N THR A 54 -9.94 3.51 -15.37
CA THR A 54 -10.57 4.81 -15.16
C THR A 54 -12.04 4.65 -14.75
N ALA A 55 -12.80 3.83 -15.49
CA ALA A 55 -14.20 3.56 -15.14
C ALA A 55 -14.35 2.90 -13.75
N ALA A 56 -13.44 2.00 -13.39
CA ALA A 56 -13.41 1.42 -12.05
C ALA A 56 -13.12 2.45 -10.96
N ALA A 57 -12.17 3.36 -11.19
CA ALA A 57 -11.85 4.46 -10.28
C ALA A 57 -12.97 5.49 -10.18
N ASP A 58 -13.70 5.76 -11.26
CA ASP A 58 -14.86 6.67 -11.28
C ASP A 58 -16.06 6.08 -10.50
N GLY A 59 -16.12 4.76 -10.35
CA GLY A 59 -17.11 4.06 -9.53
C GLY A 59 -16.85 4.14 -8.01
N ILE A 60 -15.74 4.74 -7.59
CA ILE A 60 -15.42 4.99 -6.18
C ILE A 60 -15.88 6.40 -5.81
N THR A 61 -16.99 6.48 -5.08
CA THR A 61 -17.64 7.72 -4.68
C THR A 61 -17.16 8.21 -3.32
N ASP A 62 -17.50 9.45 -2.96
CA ASP A 62 -17.19 10.02 -1.65
C ASP A 62 -17.79 9.21 -0.50
N GLU A 63 -18.99 8.62 -0.67
CA GLU A 63 -19.60 7.77 0.35
C GLU A 63 -18.78 6.49 0.59
N ILE A 64 -18.13 5.96 -0.44
CA ILE A 64 -17.23 4.80 -0.29
C ILE A 64 -15.96 5.21 0.45
N PHE A 65 -15.42 6.40 0.18
CA PHE A 65 -14.29 6.92 0.95
C PHE A 65 -14.66 7.09 2.43
N ASP A 66 -15.83 7.62 2.72
CA ASP A 66 -16.29 7.81 4.11
C ASP A 66 -16.49 6.47 4.83
N GLN A 67 -17.09 5.47 4.16
CA GLN A 67 -17.28 4.12 4.72
C GLN A 67 -15.94 3.42 4.99
N VAL A 68 -15.01 3.50 4.04
CA VAL A 68 -13.67 2.90 4.18
C VAL A 68 -12.86 3.63 5.25
N ALA A 69 -12.98 4.95 5.36
CA ALA A 69 -12.31 5.76 6.37
C ALA A 69 -12.79 5.40 7.77
N ASP A 70 -14.10 5.31 7.98
CA ASP A 70 -14.70 4.91 9.25
C ASP A 70 -14.25 3.50 9.66
N LEU A 71 -14.25 2.56 8.70
CA LEU A 71 -13.79 1.20 8.95
C LEU A 71 -12.29 1.15 9.32
N LEU A 72 -11.45 1.89 8.59
CA LEU A 72 -10.01 1.94 8.84
C LEU A 72 -9.68 2.61 10.18
N ALA A 73 -10.35 3.72 10.49
CA ALA A 73 -10.15 4.44 11.74
C ALA A 73 -10.43 3.54 12.95
N ARG A 74 -11.53 2.80 12.90
CA ARG A 74 -11.89 1.83 13.94
C ARG A 74 -11.00 0.60 13.93
N GLU A 75 -10.50 0.15 12.78
CA GLU A 75 -9.67 -1.05 12.67
C GLU A 75 -8.22 -0.88 13.15
N VAL A 76 -7.59 0.25 12.81
CA VAL A 76 -6.16 0.49 13.07
C VAL A 76 -5.88 1.71 13.96
N GLY A 77 -6.90 2.43 14.41
CA GLY A 77 -6.73 3.59 15.29
C GLY A 77 -6.25 4.85 14.58
N LYS A 78 -6.39 4.93 13.26
CA LYS A 78 -5.97 6.09 12.47
C LYS A 78 -7.01 7.22 12.60
N PRO A 79 -6.61 8.48 12.84
CA PRO A 79 -7.55 9.60 12.83
C PRO A 79 -8.41 9.59 11.56
N LEU A 80 -9.72 9.82 11.70
CA LEU A 80 -10.67 9.71 10.60
C LEU A 80 -10.30 10.56 9.35
N PRO A 81 -9.81 11.82 9.50
CA PRO A 81 -9.36 12.60 8.35
C PRO A 81 -8.19 11.96 7.60
N ASP A 82 -7.22 11.36 8.32
CA ASP A 82 -6.08 10.69 7.72
C ASP A 82 -6.50 9.38 7.03
N ALA A 83 -7.44 8.65 7.61
CA ALA A 83 -8.01 7.44 7.00
C ALA A 83 -8.74 7.75 5.69
N ARG A 84 -9.53 8.82 5.65
CA ARG A 84 -10.16 9.31 4.43
C ARG A 84 -9.11 9.79 3.43
N GLY A 85 -8.13 10.56 3.89
CA GLY A 85 -7.03 11.06 3.08
C GLY A 85 -6.26 9.93 2.39
N GLU A 86 -5.99 8.84 3.11
CA GLU A 86 -5.34 7.65 2.54
C GLU A 86 -6.17 7.01 1.41
N ALA A 87 -7.47 6.83 1.62
CA ALA A 87 -8.36 6.22 0.63
C ALA A 87 -8.46 7.08 -0.64
N VAL A 88 -8.63 8.40 -0.48
CA VAL A 88 -8.65 9.36 -1.59
C VAL A 88 -7.31 9.36 -2.33
N TYR A 89 -6.20 9.45 -1.60
CA TYR A 89 -4.86 9.47 -2.20
C TYR A 89 -4.56 8.18 -2.97
N SER A 90 -5.08 7.03 -2.50
CA SER A 90 -4.97 5.76 -3.21
C SER A 90 -5.62 5.80 -4.60
N MET A 91 -6.82 6.38 -4.73
CA MET A 91 -7.46 6.53 -6.04
C MET A 91 -6.74 7.56 -6.92
N SER A 92 -6.24 8.65 -6.34
CA SER A 92 -5.39 9.60 -7.06
C SER A 92 -4.11 8.93 -7.59
N PHE A 93 -3.51 8.02 -6.81
CA PHE A 93 -2.33 7.26 -7.24
C PHE A 93 -2.66 6.29 -8.40
N LEU A 94 -3.83 5.63 -8.37
CA LEU A 94 -4.29 4.83 -9.51
C LEU A 94 -4.42 5.69 -10.78
N ARG A 95 -5.06 6.85 -10.69
CA ARG A 95 -5.20 7.79 -11.82
C ARG A 95 -3.86 8.28 -12.33
N PHE A 96 -2.93 8.61 -11.44
CA PHE A 96 -1.56 8.95 -11.81
C PHE A 96 -0.90 7.82 -12.60
N ASN A 97 -1.00 6.55 -12.16
CA ASN A 97 -0.43 5.43 -12.90
C ASN A 97 -1.06 5.25 -14.29
N ILE A 98 -2.37 5.45 -14.42
CA ILE A 98 -3.08 5.42 -15.71
C ILE A 98 -2.52 6.49 -16.65
N GLU A 99 -2.34 7.72 -16.15
CA GLU A 99 -1.80 8.85 -16.91
C GLU A 99 -0.35 8.62 -17.35
N GLN A 100 0.50 8.08 -16.46
CA GLN A 100 1.91 7.84 -16.78
C GLN A 100 2.14 6.60 -17.67
N ALA A 101 1.15 5.71 -17.77
CA ALA A 101 1.30 4.43 -18.46
C ALA A 101 1.82 4.52 -19.89
N PRO A 102 1.29 5.41 -20.76
CA PRO A 102 1.73 5.48 -22.16
C PRO A 102 3.20 5.83 -22.29
N ALA A 103 3.71 6.72 -21.43
CA ALA A 103 5.12 7.11 -21.43
C ALA A 103 6.02 5.98 -20.90
N VAL A 104 5.64 5.36 -19.77
CA VAL A 104 6.45 4.31 -19.12
C VAL A 104 6.49 3.01 -19.93
N LEU A 105 5.39 2.66 -20.61
CA LEU A 105 5.24 1.41 -21.36
C LEU A 105 5.49 1.58 -22.87
N ALA A 106 5.93 2.76 -23.31
CA ALA A 106 6.24 3.02 -24.71
C ALA A 106 7.24 1.99 -25.27
N GLU A 107 6.95 1.52 -26.48
CA GLU A 107 7.89 0.74 -27.27
C GLU A 107 9.00 1.65 -27.81
N HIS A 108 10.24 1.19 -27.74
CA HIS A 108 11.38 1.85 -28.34
C HIS A 108 11.94 1.00 -29.47
N SER A 109 11.96 1.53 -30.68
CA SER A 109 12.59 0.87 -31.83
C SER A 109 13.76 1.68 -32.38
N VAL A 110 14.81 0.98 -32.80
CA VAL A 110 15.99 1.54 -33.48
C VAL A 110 16.22 0.69 -34.72
N GLU A 111 16.38 1.33 -35.87
CA GLU A 111 16.62 0.66 -37.14
C GLU A 111 17.84 1.27 -37.83
N ASP A 112 18.76 0.41 -38.24
CA ASP A 112 19.99 0.78 -38.94
C ASP A 112 20.30 -0.22 -40.07
N SER A 113 21.49 -0.12 -40.67
CA SER A 113 21.92 -1.00 -41.76
C SER A 113 22.08 -2.48 -41.37
N ALA A 114 22.15 -2.80 -40.08
CA ALA A 114 22.24 -4.16 -39.56
C ALA A 114 20.87 -4.77 -39.22
N GLY A 115 19.81 -3.96 -39.14
CA GLY A 115 18.43 -4.41 -38.95
C GLY A 115 17.64 -3.54 -37.98
N LYS A 116 16.52 -4.08 -37.48
CA LYS A 116 15.61 -3.41 -36.54
C LYS A 116 15.66 -4.06 -35.16
N LEU A 117 15.90 -3.27 -34.14
CA LEU A 117 15.82 -3.65 -32.73
C LEU A 117 14.59 -3.00 -32.09
N VAL A 118 13.76 -3.81 -31.42
CA VAL A 118 12.56 -3.37 -30.71
C VAL A 118 12.67 -3.74 -29.23
N ARG A 119 12.42 -2.77 -28.35
CA ARG A 119 12.35 -2.95 -26.90
C ARG A 119 10.97 -2.53 -26.41
N TYR A 120 10.32 -3.42 -25.68
CA TYR A 120 9.04 -3.18 -25.06
C TYR A 120 9.01 -3.81 -23.66
N ARG A 121 8.02 -3.43 -22.86
CA ARG A 121 7.79 -3.97 -21.51
C ARG A 121 6.60 -4.91 -21.56
N ALA A 122 6.82 -6.16 -21.18
CA ALA A 122 5.76 -7.16 -21.05
C ALA A 122 5.35 -7.32 -19.57
N PRO A 123 4.07 -7.64 -19.28
CA PRO A 123 3.66 -8.00 -17.92
C PRO A 123 4.39 -9.25 -17.43
N PHE A 124 4.56 -9.35 -16.11
CA PHE A 124 5.11 -10.53 -15.45
C PHE A 124 4.13 -11.71 -15.45
N GLY A 125 2.85 -11.47 -15.21
CA GLY A 125 1.85 -12.52 -14.96
C GLY A 125 0.99 -12.22 -13.73
N VAL A 126 0.93 -13.16 -12.80
CA VAL A 126 0.33 -12.92 -11.47
C VAL A 126 1.38 -12.29 -10.56
N VAL A 127 1.02 -11.17 -9.94
CA VAL A 127 1.80 -10.48 -8.91
C VAL A 127 1.24 -10.85 -7.54
N ALA A 128 2.10 -11.29 -6.62
CA ALA A 128 1.75 -11.41 -5.21
C ALA A 128 2.10 -10.11 -4.48
N ALA A 129 1.14 -9.50 -3.79
CA ALA A 129 1.34 -8.32 -2.97
C ALA A 129 1.10 -8.66 -1.50
N ILE A 130 2.11 -8.48 -0.66
CA ILE A 130 1.99 -8.64 0.80
C ILE A 130 2.18 -7.26 1.43
N THR A 131 1.19 -6.79 2.18
CA THR A 131 1.11 -5.39 2.63
C THR A 131 0.94 -5.23 4.14
N PRO A 132 1.47 -4.14 4.74
CA PRO A 132 1.45 -3.94 6.19
C PRO A 132 0.14 -3.28 6.63
N TRP A 133 0.02 -3.03 7.93
CA TRP A 133 -1.20 -2.51 8.56
C TRP A 133 -1.23 -1.00 8.76
N ASN A 134 -0.08 -0.32 8.69
CA ASN A 134 0.00 1.08 9.07
C ASN A 134 -0.59 2.03 8.01
N ALA A 135 -0.40 1.76 6.73
CA ALA A 135 -1.09 2.49 5.67
C ALA A 135 -1.61 1.46 4.64
N PRO A 136 -2.58 0.62 5.06
CA PRO A 136 -2.89 -0.64 4.40
C PRO A 136 -3.51 -0.43 3.02
N ILE A 137 -4.26 0.66 2.82
CA ILE A 137 -4.92 0.98 1.56
C ILE A 137 -3.88 1.49 0.55
N ILE A 138 -3.14 2.55 0.90
CA ILE A 138 -2.19 3.14 -0.03
C ILE A 138 -1.02 2.20 -0.32
N LEU A 139 -0.48 1.49 0.67
CA LEU A 139 0.63 0.56 0.45
C LEU A 139 0.23 -0.68 -0.36
N SER A 140 -1.08 -0.99 -0.42
CA SER A 140 -1.64 -1.94 -1.38
C SER A 140 -1.81 -1.31 -2.75
N MET A 141 -2.33 -0.08 -2.83
CA MET A 141 -2.52 0.60 -4.10
C MET A 141 -1.22 0.92 -4.83
N LEU A 142 -0.12 1.18 -4.11
CA LEU A 142 1.25 1.30 -4.65
C LEU A 142 1.71 0.05 -5.41
N LYS A 143 1.05 -1.11 -5.20
CA LYS A 143 1.32 -2.37 -5.89
C LYS A 143 0.25 -2.67 -6.93
N VAL A 144 -1.02 -2.48 -6.57
CA VAL A 144 -2.18 -2.76 -7.43
C VAL A 144 -2.16 -1.89 -8.67
N ALA A 145 -2.05 -0.57 -8.54
CA ALA A 145 -2.11 0.35 -9.66
C ALA A 145 -1.07 0.05 -10.77
N PRO A 146 0.25 -0.01 -10.46
CA PRO A 146 1.24 -0.31 -11.49
C PRO A 146 1.11 -1.73 -12.04
N ALA A 147 0.70 -2.72 -11.22
CA ALA A 147 0.49 -4.08 -11.69
C ALA A 147 -0.61 -4.16 -12.77
N LEU A 148 -1.77 -3.56 -12.49
CA LEU A 148 -2.92 -3.58 -13.39
C LEU A 148 -2.65 -2.83 -14.69
N VAL A 149 -2.07 -1.63 -14.61
CA VAL A 149 -1.72 -0.81 -15.77
C VAL A 149 -0.73 -1.55 -16.69
N ALA A 150 0.29 -2.18 -16.10
CA ALA A 150 1.28 -2.96 -16.84
C ALA A 150 0.73 -4.27 -17.43
N GLY A 151 -0.53 -4.65 -17.14
CA GLY A 151 -1.18 -5.82 -17.72
C GLY A 151 -1.09 -7.09 -16.87
N ASN A 152 -0.80 -6.98 -15.58
CA ASN A 152 -0.73 -8.11 -14.64
C ASN A 152 -2.07 -8.34 -13.93
N ALA A 153 -2.28 -9.56 -13.44
CA ALA A 153 -3.23 -9.80 -12.35
C ALA A 153 -2.51 -9.71 -11.00
N ILE A 154 -3.25 -9.48 -9.91
CA ILE A 154 -2.67 -9.30 -8.59
C ILE A 154 -3.48 -10.02 -7.50
N VAL A 155 -2.77 -10.70 -6.61
CA VAL A 155 -3.30 -11.29 -5.38
C VAL A 155 -2.70 -10.54 -4.20
N VAL A 156 -3.54 -9.85 -3.43
CA VAL A 156 -3.16 -9.03 -2.28
C VAL A 156 -3.43 -9.82 -0.99
N LYS A 157 -2.41 -9.98 -0.16
CA LYS A 157 -2.51 -10.51 1.20
C LYS A 157 -2.17 -9.41 2.20
N PRO A 158 -3.17 -8.66 2.70
CA PRO A 158 -2.93 -7.62 3.68
C PRO A 158 -2.54 -8.20 5.04
N SER A 159 -2.00 -7.34 5.90
CA SER A 159 -1.70 -7.67 7.29
C SER A 159 -2.97 -8.15 8.00
N PRO A 160 -2.91 -9.19 8.84
CA PRO A 160 -4.04 -9.60 9.69
C PRO A 160 -4.42 -8.54 10.75
N GLN A 161 -3.62 -7.47 10.90
CA GLN A 161 -3.95 -6.33 11.75
C GLN A 161 -4.76 -5.24 11.04
N ALA A 162 -4.84 -5.26 9.70
CA ALA A 162 -5.66 -4.33 8.92
C ALA A 162 -6.35 -5.00 7.70
N PRO A 163 -7.07 -6.12 7.88
CA PRO A 163 -7.74 -6.80 6.77
C PRO A 163 -9.02 -6.14 6.23
N LEU A 164 -9.72 -5.30 6.98
CA LEU A 164 -11.10 -4.90 6.67
C LEU A 164 -11.18 -3.79 5.62
N ALA A 165 -10.60 -2.62 5.91
CA ALA A 165 -10.79 -1.44 5.08
C ALA A 165 -10.14 -1.55 3.69
N VAL A 166 -8.94 -2.15 3.64
CA VAL A 166 -8.24 -2.42 2.37
C VAL A 166 -9.03 -3.41 1.49
N THR A 167 -9.65 -4.42 2.09
CA THR A 167 -10.47 -5.39 1.37
C THR A 167 -11.72 -4.73 0.80
N ALA A 168 -12.43 -3.96 1.63
CA ALA A 168 -13.63 -3.24 1.19
C ALA A 168 -13.36 -2.36 -0.04
N LEU A 169 -12.26 -1.59 -0.03
CA LEU A 169 -11.92 -0.74 -1.17
C LEU A 169 -11.50 -1.55 -2.40
N LEU A 170 -10.64 -2.56 -2.22
CA LEU A 170 -10.13 -3.36 -3.35
C LEU A 170 -11.22 -4.24 -3.98
N GLU A 171 -12.13 -4.82 -3.20
CA GLU A 171 -13.29 -5.55 -3.71
C GLU A 171 -14.22 -4.62 -4.49
N LYS A 172 -14.46 -3.41 -3.99
CA LYS A 172 -15.26 -2.41 -4.69
C LYS A 172 -14.62 -2.03 -6.03
N LEU A 173 -13.31 -1.77 -6.05
CA LEU A 173 -12.56 -1.52 -7.27
C LEU A 173 -12.61 -2.72 -8.24
N ALA A 174 -12.47 -3.94 -7.71
CA ALA A 174 -12.46 -5.17 -8.49
C ALA A 174 -13.83 -5.52 -9.09
N SER A 175 -14.94 -5.04 -8.49
CA SER A 175 -16.32 -5.37 -8.91
C SER A 175 -16.67 -4.99 -10.34
N THR A 176 -15.93 -4.06 -10.95
CA THR A 176 -16.09 -3.60 -12.35
C THR A 176 -14.99 -4.12 -13.27
N LEU A 177 -14.06 -4.90 -12.76
CA LEU A 177 -12.93 -5.49 -13.48
C LEU A 177 -13.18 -6.99 -13.76
N PRO A 178 -12.42 -7.61 -14.68
CA PRO A 178 -12.51 -9.06 -14.89
C PRO A 178 -12.35 -9.85 -13.59
N TYR A 179 -13.27 -10.79 -13.34
CA TYR A 179 -13.20 -11.66 -12.17
C TYR A 179 -11.83 -12.35 -12.06
N GLY A 180 -11.23 -12.32 -10.87
CA GLY A 180 -9.90 -12.85 -10.61
C GLY A 180 -8.75 -11.87 -10.86
N LEU A 181 -8.98 -10.72 -11.51
CA LEU A 181 -7.89 -9.79 -11.85
C LEU A 181 -7.24 -9.16 -10.61
N VAL A 182 -8.08 -8.79 -9.64
CA VAL A 182 -7.67 -8.36 -8.31
C VAL A 182 -8.32 -9.33 -7.33
N GLN A 183 -7.52 -10.00 -6.52
CA GLN A 183 -7.98 -10.89 -5.46
C GLN A 183 -7.40 -10.41 -4.14
N VAL A 184 -8.20 -10.46 -3.08
CA VAL A 184 -7.73 -10.23 -1.71
C VAL A 184 -7.88 -11.55 -0.95
N ILE A 185 -6.81 -12.00 -0.31
CA ILE A 185 -6.82 -13.20 0.51
C ILE A 185 -6.33 -12.88 1.91
N HIS A 186 -6.87 -13.57 2.91
CA HIS A 186 -6.46 -13.41 4.30
C HIS A 186 -5.98 -14.73 4.84
N GLY A 187 -4.83 -14.74 5.49
CA GLY A 187 -4.18 -15.96 5.95
C GLY A 187 -2.96 -15.65 6.78
N GLY A 188 -2.52 -16.62 7.57
CA GLY A 188 -1.26 -16.60 8.30
C GLY A 188 0.00 -16.57 7.42
N PRO A 189 1.19 -16.79 8.03
CA PRO A 189 2.45 -16.94 7.33
C PRO A 189 2.44 -18.04 6.26
N GLU A 190 1.78 -19.17 6.53
CA GLU A 190 1.74 -20.35 5.67
C GLU A 190 1.03 -20.05 4.35
N ALA A 191 -0.09 -19.33 4.38
CA ALA A 191 -0.78 -18.86 3.17
C ALA A 191 0.08 -17.83 2.39
N GLY A 192 0.86 -17.00 3.11
CA GLY A 192 1.81 -16.08 2.48
C GLY A 192 2.96 -16.80 1.76
N GLU A 193 3.49 -17.86 2.37
CA GLU A 193 4.52 -18.70 1.78
C GLU A 193 4.01 -19.48 0.57
N ALA A 194 2.82 -20.09 0.68
CA ALA A 194 2.15 -20.75 -0.44
C ALA A 194 1.94 -19.79 -1.62
N LEU A 195 1.56 -18.53 -1.35
CA LEU A 195 1.41 -17.52 -2.39
C LEU A 195 2.75 -17.14 -3.04
N VAL A 196 3.78 -16.88 -2.24
CA VAL A 196 5.11 -16.43 -2.72
C VAL A 196 5.84 -17.50 -3.52
N THR A 197 5.68 -18.77 -3.15
CA THR A 197 6.32 -19.93 -3.80
C THR A 197 5.50 -20.49 -4.96
N HIS A 198 4.29 -19.97 -5.21
CA HIS A 198 3.42 -20.52 -6.24
C HIS A 198 4.03 -20.34 -7.65
N PRO A 199 4.09 -21.39 -8.50
CA PRO A 199 4.79 -21.34 -9.80
C PRO A 199 4.19 -20.37 -10.83
N LEU A 200 2.91 -20.00 -10.67
CA LEU A 200 2.24 -18.99 -11.49
C LEU A 200 2.41 -17.54 -11.00
N VAL A 201 2.96 -17.33 -9.79
CA VAL A 201 3.33 -16.00 -9.31
C VAL A 201 4.70 -15.64 -9.91
N ARG A 202 4.74 -14.55 -10.68
CA ARG A 202 5.93 -14.14 -11.45
C ARG A 202 6.58 -12.86 -10.95
N LYS A 203 6.02 -12.26 -9.90
CA LYS A 203 6.57 -11.11 -9.20
C LYS A 203 6.01 -11.07 -7.77
N VAL A 204 6.87 -10.79 -6.79
CA VAL A 204 6.45 -10.49 -5.41
C VAL A 204 6.73 -9.02 -5.10
N ALA A 205 5.73 -8.34 -4.52
CA ALA A 205 5.84 -7.00 -4.01
C ALA A 205 5.50 -7.01 -2.51
N PHE A 206 6.47 -6.69 -1.67
CA PHE A 206 6.34 -6.73 -0.22
C PHE A 206 6.59 -5.36 0.39
N THR A 207 5.80 -5.01 1.41
CA THR A 207 6.15 -3.92 2.33
C THR A 207 5.97 -4.41 3.76
N GLY A 208 6.99 -4.19 4.61
CA GLY A 208 6.92 -4.59 6.01
C GLY A 208 8.28 -4.72 6.70
N GLY A 209 8.32 -5.48 7.79
CA GLY A 209 9.52 -5.67 8.61
C GLY A 209 10.57 -6.58 7.95
N ASP A 210 11.83 -6.40 8.36
CA ASP A 210 12.99 -7.10 7.81
C ASP A 210 13.00 -8.61 8.10
N VAL A 211 12.44 -9.04 9.24
CA VAL A 211 12.26 -10.46 9.58
C VAL A 211 11.40 -11.17 8.53
N VAL A 212 10.23 -10.61 8.22
CA VAL A 212 9.31 -11.16 7.20
C VAL A 212 9.91 -11.01 5.80
N ALA A 213 10.61 -9.90 5.52
CA ALA A 213 11.31 -9.69 4.26
C ALA A 213 12.32 -10.80 3.95
N ARG A 214 13.12 -11.19 4.95
CA ARG A 214 14.10 -12.28 4.82
C ARG A 214 13.42 -13.62 4.55
N HIS A 215 12.27 -13.89 5.17
CA HIS A 215 11.47 -15.09 4.90
C HIS A 215 10.97 -15.10 3.45
N ILE A 216 10.29 -14.03 3.03
CA ILE A 216 9.77 -13.87 1.67
C ILE A 216 10.90 -13.95 0.64
N GLY A 217 12.06 -13.34 0.91
CA GLY A 217 13.20 -13.36 0.01
C GLY A 217 13.78 -14.76 -0.19
N ARG A 218 13.83 -15.59 0.86
CA ARG A 218 14.24 -17.00 0.75
C ARG A 218 13.24 -17.81 -0.06
N ALA A 219 11.95 -17.72 0.29
CA ALA A 219 10.88 -18.42 -0.41
C ALA A 219 10.81 -18.06 -1.91
N ALA A 220 10.90 -16.76 -2.24
CA ALA A 220 10.90 -16.30 -3.62
C ALA A 220 12.14 -16.78 -4.40
N ALA A 221 13.30 -16.92 -3.74
CA ALA A 221 14.53 -17.38 -4.37
C ALA A 221 14.47 -18.87 -4.76
N GLU A 222 13.75 -19.71 -4.01
CA GLU A 222 13.55 -21.14 -4.34
C GLU A 222 12.91 -21.35 -5.71
N VAL A 223 12.05 -20.41 -6.13
CA VAL A 223 11.36 -20.43 -7.43
C VAL A 223 11.82 -19.31 -8.39
N ILE A 224 12.90 -18.60 -8.05
CA ILE A 224 13.51 -17.52 -8.85
C ILE A 224 12.49 -16.43 -9.22
N THR A 225 11.60 -16.08 -8.29
CA THR A 225 10.61 -15.02 -8.49
C THR A 225 11.20 -13.66 -8.12
N PRO A 226 11.23 -12.67 -9.03
CA PRO A 226 11.73 -11.34 -8.72
C PRO A 226 10.93 -10.69 -7.58
N THR A 227 11.63 -10.02 -6.66
CA THR A 227 11.02 -9.33 -5.52
C THR A 227 11.19 -7.81 -5.63
N VAL A 228 10.27 -7.05 -5.06
CA VAL A 228 10.46 -5.64 -4.70
C VAL A 228 10.04 -5.51 -3.24
N MET A 229 10.87 -4.85 -2.43
CA MET A 229 10.70 -4.82 -0.99
C MET A 229 10.89 -3.40 -0.48
N GLU A 230 9.84 -2.86 0.14
CA GLU A 230 9.89 -1.61 0.90
C GLU A 230 9.95 -1.96 2.39
N LEU A 231 11.05 -1.64 3.06
CA LEU A 231 11.32 -2.08 4.44
C LEU A 231 11.30 -0.90 5.43
N GLY A 232 11.60 -1.20 6.69
CA GLY A 232 11.71 -0.18 7.72
C GLY A 232 12.84 0.81 7.46
N GLY A 233 12.58 2.09 7.70
CA GLY A 233 13.56 3.17 7.73
C GLY A 233 13.88 3.62 9.16
N ASN A 234 15.07 4.18 9.35
CA ASN A 234 15.48 4.87 10.58
C ASN A 234 15.87 6.32 10.24
N ASP A 235 14.94 7.03 9.63
CA ASP A 235 15.22 8.25 8.90
C ASP A 235 15.63 9.38 9.84
N ALA A 236 16.62 10.16 9.38
CA ALA A 236 17.18 11.28 10.12
C ALA A 236 16.73 12.59 9.48
N ALA A 237 16.21 13.51 10.30
CA ALA A 237 16.07 14.91 9.94
C ALA A 237 17.30 15.67 10.46
N LEU A 238 18.08 16.24 9.54
CA LEU A 238 19.30 16.99 9.84
C LEU A 238 19.01 18.49 9.75
N PHE A 239 19.06 19.18 10.88
CA PHE A 239 18.97 20.63 10.94
C PHE A 239 20.39 21.20 10.92
N LEU A 240 20.66 22.06 9.93
CA LEU A 240 21.93 22.75 9.83
C LEU A 240 21.92 24.03 10.66
N GLU A 241 23.10 24.63 10.79
CA GLU A 241 23.33 25.83 11.57
C GLU A 241 22.51 27.04 11.12
N ASP A 242 22.23 27.12 9.82
CA ASP A 242 21.46 28.14 9.12
C ASP A 242 20.02 27.71 8.83
N ALA A 243 19.55 26.59 9.39
CA ALA A 243 18.18 26.13 9.19
C ALA A 243 17.16 27.16 9.69
N ASP A 244 16.19 27.51 8.84
CA ASP A 244 15.07 28.34 9.24
C ASP A 244 14.10 27.51 10.09
N LEU A 245 13.93 27.92 11.36
CA LEU A 245 13.11 27.22 12.36
C LEU A 245 11.94 28.11 12.78
N ASP A 246 11.09 28.45 11.81
CA ASP A 246 9.84 29.13 12.08
C ASP A 246 8.78 28.17 12.67
N GLU A 247 7.65 28.73 13.08
CA GLU A 247 6.54 27.97 13.67
C GLU A 247 6.06 26.85 12.74
N ALA A 248 5.95 27.14 11.44
CA ALA A 248 5.51 26.19 10.43
C ALA A 248 6.53 25.06 10.21
N ALA A 249 7.83 25.34 10.28
CA ALA A 249 8.87 24.32 10.22
C ALA A 249 8.77 23.36 11.41
N PHE A 250 8.54 23.88 12.61
CA PHE A 250 8.32 23.05 13.80
C PHE A 250 7.05 22.19 13.71
N ASP A 251 5.94 22.76 13.21
CA ASP A 251 4.69 22.02 12.99
C ASP A 251 4.89 20.87 12.00
N ARG A 252 5.58 21.13 10.88
CA ARG A 252 5.88 20.09 9.88
C ARG A 252 6.74 18.97 10.45
N ILE A 253 7.78 19.27 11.23
CA ILE A 253 8.62 18.21 11.79
C ILE A 253 7.90 17.45 12.92
N ALA A 254 7.05 18.11 13.71
CA ALA A 254 6.20 17.44 14.69
C ALA A 254 5.26 16.43 14.01
N LEU A 255 4.56 16.85 12.95
CA LEU A 255 3.72 15.96 12.14
C LEU A 255 4.54 14.85 11.47
N ALA A 256 5.69 15.15 10.87
CA ALA A 256 6.56 14.13 10.25
C ALA A 256 7.11 13.10 11.26
N THR A 257 7.10 13.43 12.55
CA THR A 257 7.54 12.55 13.64
C THR A 257 6.37 11.74 14.20
N PHE A 258 5.22 12.39 14.43
CA PHE A 258 4.12 11.83 15.22
C PHE A 258 2.86 11.48 14.44
N MET A 259 2.75 11.85 13.15
CA MET A 259 1.63 11.43 12.30
C MET A 259 1.39 9.93 12.47
N MET A 260 0.13 9.55 12.68
CA MET A 260 -0.24 8.16 12.93
C MET A 260 0.43 7.52 14.16
N GLY A 261 0.72 8.30 15.20
CA GLY A 261 1.48 7.85 16.36
C GLY A 261 2.93 7.49 16.04
N GLY A 262 3.50 8.03 14.96
CA GLY A 262 4.86 7.74 14.48
C GLY A 262 5.01 6.39 13.77
N GLN A 263 3.90 5.70 13.47
CA GLN A 263 3.88 4.37 12.86
C GLN A 263 4.06 4.41 11.34
N VAL A 264 5.04 5.18 10.86
CA VAL A 264 5.32 5.41 9.44
C VAL A 264 6.77 5.03 9.11
N CYS A 265 6.96 4.25 8.03
CA CYS A 265 8.29 3.74 7.64
C CYS A 265 9.30 4.88 7.41
N MET A 266 8.85 5.99 6.84
CA MET A 266 9.60 7.21 6.55
C MET A 266 9.41 8.35 7.59
N ALA A 267 8.83 8.06 8.76
CA ALA A 267 8.78 9.06 9.84
C ALA A 267 10.19 9.55 10.20
N SER A 268 10.28 10.82 10.61
CA SER A 268 11.51 11.43 11.14
C SER A 268 11.82 10.87 12.54
N LYS A 269 12.60 9.78 12.60
CA LYS A 269 12.86 9.05 13.86
C LYS A 269 14.04 9.60 14.65
N ARG A 270 14.95 10.30 13.97
CA ARG A 270 16.16 10.88 14.57
C ARG A 270 16.29 12.33 14.15
N LEU A 271 16.13 13.25 15.10
CA LEU A 271 16.28 14.68 14.87
C LEU A 271 17.69 15.09 15.33
N TYR A 272 18.53 15.55 14.40
CA TYR A 272 19.86 16.05 14.71
C TYR A 272 19.89 17.55 14.54
N VAL A 273 20.33 18.24 15.60
CA VAL A 273 20.40 19.71 15.65
C VAL A 273 21.80 20.14 16.13
N PRO A 274 22.33 21.29 15.66
CA PRO A 274 23.59 21.81 16.15
C PRO A 274 23.50 22.10 17.64
N ARG A 275 24.54 21.75 18.41
CA ARG A 275 24.55 21.92 19.88
C ARG A 275 24.15 23.33 20.33
N ARG A 276 24.57 24.35 19.57
CA ARG A 276 24.28 25.76 19.85
C ARG A 276 22.80 26.15 19.71
N ARG A 277 22.01 25.36 18.97
CA ARG A 277 20.56 25.55 18.76
C ARG A 277 19.71 24.48 19.44
N TYR A 278 20.31 23.65 20.29
CA TYR A 278 19.61 22.53 20.91
C TYR A 278 18.40 22.98 21.72
N GLN A 279 18.57 23.98 22.60
CA GLN A 279 17.49 24.45 23.46
C GLN A 279 16.37 25.11 22.64
N GLU A 280 16.72 25.98 21.70
CA GLU A 280 15.79 26.60 20.77
C GLU A 280 14.94 25.56 20.02
N PHE A 281 15.59 24.51 19.52
CA PHE A 281 14.91 23.44 18.82
C PHE A 281 13.99 22.64 19.73
N VAL A 282 14.45 22.27 20.93
CA VAL A 282 13.62 21.54 21.90
C VAL A 282 12.38 22.35 22.27
N ASP A 283 12.54 23.62 22.60
CA ASP A 283 11.44 24.49 22.99
C ASP A 283 10.44 24.67 21.84
N GLY A 284 10.93 24.94 20.63
CA GLY A 284 10.08 25.09 19.44
C GLY A 284 9.38 23.79 19.04
N PHE A 285 10.06 22.65 19.15
CA PHE A 285 9.48 21.34 18.84
C PHE A 285 8.41 20.94 19.85
N VAL A 286 8.64 21.16 21.16
CA VAL A 286 7.64 20.92 22.21
C VAL A 286 6.41 21.81 21.97
N ALA A 287 6.61 23.10 21.71
CA ALA A 287 5.50 24.01 21.42
C ALA A 287 4.70 23.57 20.17
N ALA A 288 5.36 23.06 19.13
CA ALA A 288 4.67 22.49 17.98
C ALA A 288 3.88 21.24 18.34
N CYS A 289 4.45 20.32 19.12
CA CYS A 289 3.73 19.12 19.57
C CYS A 289 2.44 19.49 20.32
N GLU A 290 2.50 20.49 21.21
CA GLU A 290 1.32 20.99 21.94
C GLU A 290 0.27 21.63 21.03
N ARG A 291 0.67 22.21 19.88
CA ARG A 291 -0.24 22.81 18.91
C ARG A 291 -0.90 21.78 17.98
N VAL A 292 -0.14 20.81 17.47
CA VAL A 292 -0.57 20.01 16.30
C VAL A 292 -0.77 18.52 16.60
N VAL A 293 -0.38 18.03 17.77
CA VAL A 293 -0.53 16.62 18.16
C VAL A 293 -1.62 16.49 19.22
N VAL A 294 -2.75 15.89 18.84
CA VAL A 294 -3.92 15.72 19.71
C VAL A 294 -4.23 14.23 19.82
N VAL A 295 -3.84 13.64 20.94
CA VAL A 295 -4.04 12.21 21.18
C VAL A 295 -5.46 11.94 21.68
N GLY A 296 -6.15 10.96 21.07
CA GLY A 296 -7.47 10.55 21.51
C GLY A 296 -8.05 9.41 20.69
N ASP A 297 -9.36 9.19 20.86
CA ASP A 297 -10.11 8.25 20.02
C ASP A 297 -10.11 8.77 18.57
N PRO A 298 -9.76 7.93 17.57
CA PRO A 298 -9.62 8.34 16.17
C PRO A 298 -10.90 8.92 15.55
N MET A 299 -12.06 8.66 16.16
CA MET A 299 -13.36 9.17 15.74
C MET A 299 -13.71 10.53 16.36
N THR A 300 -12.91 11.02 17.31
CA THR A 300 -13.14 12.32 17.98
C THR A 300 -12.66 13.46 17.08
N PRO A 301 -13.49 14.48 16.80
CA PRO A 301 -13.07 15.63 16.01
C PRO A 301 -11.84 16.32 16.62
N GLY A 302 -10.83 16.58 15.78
CA GLY A 302 -9.60 17.27 16.17
C GLY A 302 -8.48 16.38 16.67
N VAL A 303 -8.69 15.06 16.83
CA VAL A 303 -7.60 14.09 17.07
C VAL A 303 -6.70 14.00 15.83
N THR A 304 -5.38 13.92 16.05
CA THR A 304 -4.32 13.86 15.02
C THR A 304 -3.31 12.75 15.28
#